data_AF-A0A816H8A8-F1
#
_entry.id   AF-A0A816H8A8-F1
#
_cell.length_a   1.000
_cell.length_b   1.000
_cell.length_c   1.000
_cell.angle_alpha   90.00
_cell.angle_beta   90.00
_cell.angle_gamma   90.00
#
_symmetry.space_group_name_H-M   'P 1'
#
loop_
_entity.id
_entity.type
_entity.pdbx_description
1 polymer ?
#
loop_
_entity_poly.entity_id
_entity_poly.type
_entity_poly.pdbx_seq_one_letter_code
_entity_poly.pdbx_strand_id
1 'polypeptide(L)'
;AYWCRLGSKPEKYMDEIDLCCKFRLNCYDLALKSSKCNGILTKYSIQLNTSIHCIDNNETCAYETCMCDKLAAECFEKKLNKFNNGFINLPKKECRYESMLVS
;
A
#
# COMPACT_ATOMS: atom_id res chain seq x y z
N ALA A 1 -6.25 10.06 2.61
CA ALA A 1 -5.34 9.39 1.66
C ALA A 1 -6.19 8.80 0.53
N TYR A 2 -5.82 9.06 -0.73
CA TYR A 2 -6.63 8.65 -1.89
C TYR A 2 -6.36 7.19 -2.31
N TRP A 3 -5.12 6.73 -2.15
CA TRP A 3 -4.63 5.40 -2.54
C TRP A 3 -4.65 4.37 -1.42
N CYS A 4 -4.70 4.77 -0.14
CA CYS A 4 -4.76 3.83 0.99
C CYS A 4 -6.14 3.17 1.18
N ARG A 5 -6.94 3.09 0.11
CA ARG A 5 -8.30 2.52 0.11
C ARG A 5 -8.35 1.35 -0.84
N LEU A 6 -9.13 0.33 -0.49
CA LEU A 6 -9.32 -0.80 -1.38
C LEU A 6 -9.95 -0.34 -2.71
N GLY A 7 -9.37 -0.81 -3.82
CA GLY A 7 -9.87 -0.52 -5.18
C GLY A 7 -9.69 0.93 -5.65
N SER A 8 -8.94 1.77 -4.95
CA SER A 8 -8.68 3.15 -5.41
C SER A 8 -7.63 3.19 -6.51
N LYS A 9 -7.92 3.90 -7.60
CA LYS A 9 -6.96 4.23 -8.68
C LYS A 9 -7.11 5.71 -9.15
N PRO A 10 -6.95 6.70 -8.25
CA PRO A 10 -6.97 8.11 -8.63
C PRO A 10 -5.72 8.46 -9.46
N GLU A 11 -5.65 9.65 -10.07
CA GLU A 11 -4.43 10.06 -10.79
C GLU A 11 -3.32 10.54 -9.86
N LYS A 12 -3.71 11.34 -8.84
CA LYS A 12 -2.81 12.00 -7.89
C LYS A 12 -2.74 11.24 -6.56
N TYR A 13 -1.67 11.46 -5.80
CA TYR A 13 -1.51 11.04 -4.40
C TYR A 13 -1.40 12.30 -3.52
N MET A 14 -1.82 12.21 -2.26
CA MET A 14 -1.89 13.37 -1.36
C MET A 14 -0.56 13.72 -0.70
N ASP A 15 0.21 12.70 -0.32
CA ASP A 15 1.47 12.85 0.38
C ASP A 15 2.35 11.60 0.16
N GLU A 16 3.52 11.61 0.80
CA GLU A 16 4.49 10.52 0.69
C GLU A 16 3.96 9.19 1.27
N ILE A 17 3.02 9.24 2.21
CA ILE A 17 2.35 8.05 2.77
C ILE A 17 1.35 7.48 1.75
N ASP A 18 0.55 8.33 1.12
CA ASP A 18 -0.40 7.95 0.08
C ASP A 18 0.31 7.38 -1.16
N LEU A 19 1.52 7.87 -1.45
CA LEU A 19 2.39 7.28 -2.48
C LEU A 19 2.82 5.84 -2.14
N CYS A 20 3.13 5.52 -0.89
CA CYS A 20 3.39 4.13 -0.46
C CYS A 20 2.16 3.24 -0.75
N CYS A 21 0.96 3.73 -0.50
CA CYS A 21 -0.28 3.01 -0.80
C CYS A 21 -0.51 2.82 -2.31
N LYS A 22 -0.15 3.81 -3.14
CA LYS A 22 -0.15 3.66 -4.60
C LYS A 22 0.73 2.50 -5.05
N PHE A 23 1.95 2.43 -4.52
CA PHE A 23 2.87 1.34 -4.84
C PHE A 23 2.36 -0.02 -4.35
N ARG A 24 1.76 -0.09 -3.15
CA ARG A 24 1.12 -1.32 -2.64
C ARG A 24 0.04 -1.83 -3.59
N LEU A 25 -0.89 -0.97 -4.01
CA LEU A 25 -1.97 -1.38 -4.91
C LEU A 25 -1.47 -1.78 -6.30
N ASN A 26 -0.44 -1.10 -6.83
CA ASN A 26 0.20 -1.50 -8.07
C ASN A 26 0.92 -2.86 -7.94
N CYS A 27 1.56 -3.13 -6.79
CA CYS A 27 2.19 -4.41 -6.50
C CYS A 27 1.15 -5.54 -6.48
N TYR A 28 0.00 -5.31 -5.85
CA TYR A 28 -1.12 -6.24 -5.93
C TYR A 28 -1.60 -6.43 -7.36
N ASP A 29 -1.83 -5.37 -8.14
CA ASP A 29 -2.25 -5.50 -9.54
C ASP A 29 -1.27 -6.37 -10.36
N LEU A 30 0.04 -6.28 -10.09
CA LEU A 30 1.05 -7.11 -10.74
C LEU A 30 0.95 -8.58 -10.29
N ALA A 31 0.82 -8.84 -8.99
CA ALA A 31 0.58 -10.18 -8.46
C ALA A 31 -0.74 -10.78 -9.00
N LEU A 32 -1.81 -9.99 -9.13
CA LEU A 32 -3.08 -10.42 -9.73
C LEU A 32 -2.91 -10.78 -11.22
N LYS A 33 -2.11 -10.01 -11.96
CA LYS A 33 -1.83 -10.24 -13.39
C LYS A 33 -0.96 -11.47 -13.65
N SER A 34 -0.24 -11.98 -12.65
CA SER A 34 0.38 -13.31 -12.71
C SER A 34 -0.68 -14.44 -12.67
N SER A 35 -1.97 -14.15 -12.93
CA SER A 35 -3.08 -15.08 -13.21
C SER A 35 -3.41 -16.11 -12.13
N LYS A 36 -2.69 -16.14 -11.01
CA LYS A 36 -2.88 -17.12 -9.92
C LYS A 36 -3.22 -16.50 -8.57
N CYS A 37 -3.16 -15.18 -8.42
CA CYS A 37 -3.24 -14.54 -7.12
C CYS A 37 -4.47 -13.66 -6.93
N ASN A 38 -4.91 -13.59 -5.67
CA ASN A 38 -5.83 -12.57 -5.17
C ASN A 38 -5.17 -11.83 -4.01
N GLY A 39 -4.33 -10.84 -4.28
CA GLY A 39 -3.50 -10.17 -3.27
C GLY A 39 -4.28 -9.54 -2.10
N ILE A 40 -5.57 -9.25 -2.27
CA ILE A 40 -6.42 -8.67 -1.21
C ILE A 40 -6.94 -9.76 -0.25
N LEU A 41 -7.18 -10.98 -0.74
CA LEU A 41 -7.74 -12.10 0.05
C LEU A 41 -6.69 -13.16 0.42
N THR A 42 -5.48 -13.04 -0.10
CA THR A 42 -4.43 -14.03 0.14
C THR A 42 -3.93 -13.92 1.57
N LYS A 43 -4.03 -15.04 2.31
CA LYS A 43 -3.36 -15.19 3.61
C LYS A 43 -1.90 -15.57 3.36
N TYR A 44 -1.02 -15.03 4.18
CA TYR A 44 0.40 -15.31 4.14
C TYR A 44 0.99 -15.34 5.55
N SER A 45 2.18 -15.88 5.66
CA SER A 45 2.91 -16.12 6.89
C SER A 45 4.13 -15.19 6.97
N ILE A 46 4.34 -14.58 8.13
CA ILE A 46 5.51 -13.76 8.40
C ILE A 46 6.29 -14.29 9.59
N GLN A 47 7.60 -14.09 9.57
CA GLN A 47 8.41 -14.09 10.76
C GLN A 47 8.87 -12.65 11.05
N LEU A 48 8.63 -12.19 12.27
CA LEU A 48 8.99 -10.85 12.71
C LEU A 48 10.08 -10.93 13.77
N ASN A 49 11.26 -10.40 13.43
CA ASN A 49 12.35 -10.14 14.38
C ASN A 49 12.58 -8.62 14.42
N THR A 50 13.76 -8.16 13.98
CA THR A 50 14.04 -6.73 13.71
C THR A 50 13.53 -6.28 12.35
N SER A 51 13.20 -7.20 11.46
CA SER A 51 12.64 -6.94 10.14
C SER A 51 11.56 -7.96 9.78
N ILE A 52 10.75 -7.64 8.78
CA ILE A 52 9.69 -8.51 8.27
C ILE A 52 10.31 -9.53 7.30
N HIS A 53 10.10 -10.82 7.57
CA HIS A 53 10.47 -11.90 6.66
C HIS A 53 9.21 -12.63 6.16
N CYS A 54 9.08 -12.73 4.83
CA CYS A 54 8.05 -13.53 4.17
C CYS A 54 8.54 -14.98 4.08
N ILE A 55 7.82 -15.90 4.72
CA ILE A 55 8.31 -17.29 4.92
C ILE A 55 7.57 -18.33 4.09
N ASP A 56 6.52 -17.95 3.36
CA ASP A 56 5.87 -18.86 2.41
C ASP A 56 6.76 -19.12 1.19
N ASN A 57 6.45 -20.17 0.42
CA ASN A 57 7.16 -20.50 -0.82
C ASN A 57 7.10 -19.31 -1.81
N ASN A 58 8.25 -18.94 -2.37
CA ASN A 58 8.43 -17.76 -3.22
C ASN A 58 7.68 -17.79 -4.57
N GLU A 59 7.17 -18.94 -4.98
CA GLU A 59 6.34 -19.11 -6.18
C GLU A 59 4.83 -19.03 -5.87
N THR A 60 4.48 -18.66 -4.63
CA THR A 60 3.09 -18.57 -4.19
C THR A 60 2.62 -17.13 -4.08
N CYS A 61 1.32 -16.96 -4.26
CA CYS A 61 0.62 -15.70 -4.02
C CYS A 61 0.80 -15.20 -2.59
N ALA A 62 0.98 -16.12 -1.63
CA ALA A 62 1.21 -15.77 -0.24
C ALA A 62 2.53 -14.99 -0.10
N TYR A 63 3.60 -15.47 -0.73
CA TYR A 63 4.88 -14.78 -0.74
C TYR A 63 4.81 -13.44 -1.49
N GLU A 64 4.24 -13.39 -2.70
CA GLU A 64 4.11 -12.14 -3.45
C GLU A 64 3.30 -11.08 -2.69
N THR A 65 2.17 -11.48 -2.09
CA THR A 65 1.33 -10.60 -1.27
C THR A 65 2.09 -10.11 -0.04
N CYS A 66 2.79 -11.00 0.65
CA CYS A 66 3.64 -10.64 1.78
C CYS A 66 4.71 -9.62 1.39
N MET A 67 5.35 -9.80 0.24
CA MET A 67 6.39 -8.89 -0.24
C MET A 67 5.82 -7.51 -0.55
N CYS A 68 4.64 -7.42 -1.18
CA CYS A 68 3.95 -6.15 -1.39
C CYS A 68 3.65 -5.43 -0.06
N ASP A 69 3.20 -6.17 0.96
CA ASP A 69 2.85 -5.62 2.26
C ASP A 69 4.08 -5.22 3.08
N LYS A 70 5.15 -6.01 3.01
CA LYS A 70 6.46 -5.68 3.57
C LYS A 70 6.98 -4.37 3.00
N LEU A 71 7.01 -4.23 1.67
CA LEU A 71 7.48 -3.01 1.01
C LEU A 71 6.65 -1.78 1.40
N ALA A 72 5.33 -1.95 1.55
CA ALA A 72 4.45 -0.89 2.03
C ALA A 72 4.78 -0.51 3.48
N ALA A 73 4.95 -1.49 4.37
CA ALA A 73 5.30 -1.27 5.78
C ALA A 73 6.64 -0.53 5.94
N GLU A 74 7.68 -0.97 5.24
CA GLU A 74 9.00 -0.31 5.24
C GLU A 74 8.93 1.10 4.64
N CYS A 75 8.06 1.32 3.64
CA CYS A 75 7.81 2.65 3.09
C CYS A 75 7.16 3.57 4.13
N PHE A 76 6.16 3.09 4.88
CA PHE A 76 5.53 3.86 5.95
C PHE A 76 6.52 4.18 7.07
N GLU A 77 7.33 3.22 7.51
CA GLU A 77 8.35 3.41 8.54
C GLU A 77 9.29 4.57 8.18
N LYS A 78 9.82 4.58 6.95
CA LYS A 78 10.70 5.64 6.44
C LYS A 78 10.04 7.01 6.36
N LYS A 79 8.71 7.07 6.34
CA LYS A 79 7.91 8.30 6.16
C LYS A 79 7.09 8.66 7.39
N LEU A 80 7.33 8.03 8.55
CA LEU A 80 6.60 8.31 9.79
C LEU A 80 6.61 9.79 10.18
N ASN A 81 7.74 10.48 9.96
CA ASN A 81 7.87 11.91 10.23
C ASN A 81 7.07 12.82 9.27
N LYS A 82 6.54 12.25 8.17
CA LYS A 82 5.67 12.93 7.20
C LYS A 82 4.20 12.60 7.39
N PHE A 83 3.88 11.74 8.36
CA PHE A 83 2.50 11.33 8.61
C PHE A 83 1.64 12.53 9.03
N ASN A 84 0.52 12.70 8.33
CA ASN A 84 -0.44 13.77 8.62
C ASN A 84 -1.80 13.19 9.04
N ASN A 85 -2.18 13.41 10.30
CA ASN A 85 -3.46 12.98 10.85
C ASN A 85 -4.67 13.52 10.07
N GLY A 86 -4.54 14.68 9.42
CA GLY A 86 -5.59 15.26 8.57
C GLY A 86 -5.96 14.41 7.36
N PHE A 87 -5.11 13.45 6.97
CA PHE A 87 -5.38 12.56 5.84
C PHE A 87 -6.02 11.22 6.23
N ILE A 88 -6.21 10.96 7.52
CA ILE A 88 -6.94 9.79 8.02
C ILE A 88 -8.42 9.95 7.68
N ASN A 89 -9.06 8.89 7.18
CA ASN A 89 -10.50 8.84 6.91
C ASN A 89 -11.09 9.91 5.96
N LEU A 90 -10.26 10.61 5.16
CA LEU A 90 -10.71 11.65 4.22
C LEU A 90 -11.91 11.23 3.35
N PRO A 91 -13.05 11.92 3.38
CA PRO A 91 -14.22 11.60 2.57
C PRO A 91 -13.91 11.39 1.08
N LYS A 92 -14.53 10.39 0.43
CA LYS A 92 -14.29 10.08 -1.00
C LYS A 92 -14.57 11.28 -1.92
N LYS A 93 -15.48 12.18 -1.52
CA LYS A 93 -15.79 13.44 -2.22
C LYS A 93 -14.59 14.39 -2.32
N GLU A 94 -13.68 14.35 -1.35
CA GLU A 94 -12.49 15.20 -1.31
C GLU A 94 -11.38 14.68 -2.22
N CYS A 95 -11.45 13.41 -2.68
CA CYS A 95 -10.52 12.84 -3.66
C CYS A 95 -10.57 13.47 -5.06
N ARG A 96 -11.41 14.50 -5.24
CA ARG A 96 -11.61 15.24 -6.50
C ARG A 96 -11.26 16.72 -6.39
N TYR A 97 -10.99 17.25 -5.19
CA TYR A 97 -10.69 18.66 -5.02
C TYR A 97 -9.18 18.91 -4.97
N GLU A 98 -8.72 19.65 -5.98
CA GLU A 98 -7.35 20.12 -6.13
C GLU A 98 -6.95 21.09 -5.02
N SER A 99 -5.64 21.14 -4.78
CA SER A 99 -4.93 22.22 -4.08
C SER A 99 -5.34 22.46 -2.63
N MET A 100 -4.66 21.79 -1.70
CA MET A 100 -4.35 22.42 -0.42
C MET A 100 -2.83 22.42 -0.18
N LEU A 101 -2.26 23.60 -0.46
CA LEU A 101 -1.08 24.22 0.18
C LEU A 101 0.32 23.81 -0.31
N VAL A 102 0.80 24.52 -1.32
CA VAL A 102 2.13 25.16 -1.24
C VAL A 102 1.89 26.66 -1.45
N SER A 103 1.94 27.41 -0.34
CA SER A 103 2.15 28.86 -0.30
C SER A 103 3.41 29.09 0.50
#